data_AF-A0A9D6UD71-F1
#
_entry.id   AF-A0A9D6UD71-F1
#
_cell.length_a   1.000
_cell.length_b   1.000
_cell.length_c   1.000
_cell.angle_alpha   90.00
_cell.angle_beta   90.00
_cell.angle_gamma   90.00
#
_symmetry.space_group_name_H-M   'P 1'
#
loop_
_entity.id
_entity.type
_entity.pdbx_description
1 polymer ?
#
loop_
_entity_poly.entity_id
_entity_poly.type
_entity_poly.pdbx_seq_one_letter_code
_entity_poly.pdbx_strand_id
1 'polypeptide(L)'
;MRTILKSSIALAFVGISYPALAAQCGRSAAGFDNWKQEFAQEARGQGIGQAGISALMGTHYNAATISADRGQKSFHLSLDQFLAKRGGSAIVARGRALKRSYGGLFAQIEQRYGVPPGPLLAIWGMETGFGAVHGNQHALSAIATLAYDCRRSDYFSDQLYAALTLVDRGALAPSARGSMHGEIGQTQFLP
;
A
#
# COMPACT_ATOMS: atom_id res chain seq x y z
N MET A 1 30.90 -18.41 70.40
CA MET A 1 30.82 -18.45 68.91
C MET A 1 29.68 -17.54 68.48
N ARG A 2 29.98 -16.46 67.73
CA ARG A 2 29.01 -15.47 67.23
C ARG A 2 28.43 -15.95 65.90
N THR A 3 27.11 -16.03 65.78
CA THR A 3 26.43 -16.35 64.52
C THR A 3 25.77 -15.08 63.99
N ILE A 4 26.30 -14.56 62.88
CA ILE A 4 25.79 -13.36 62.20
C ILE A 4 24.80 -13.81 61.13
N LEU A 5 23.51 -13.51 61.33
CA LEU A 5 22.46 -13.74 60.32
C LEU A 5 22.57 -12.64 59.25
N LYS A 6 22.88 -13.00 58.01
CA LYS A 6 22.83 -12.09 56.85
C LYS A 6 21.45 -12.18 56.21
N SER A 7 20.64 -11.14 56.33
CA SER A 7 19.39 -11.00 55.59
C SER A 7 19.66 -10.44 54.20
N SER A 8 19.43 -11.25 53.17
CA SER A 8 19.46 -10.80 51.77
C SER A 8 18.07 -10.27 51.39
N ILE A 9 17.97 -8.96 51.15
CA ILE A 9 16.79 -8.32 50.58
C ILE A 9 16.83 -8.54 49.07
N ALA A 10 15.97 -9.42 48.55
CA ALA A 10 15.75 -9.57 47.12
C ALA A 10 14.82 -8.44 46.64
N LEU A 11 15.39 -7.47 45.91
CA LEU A 11 14.63 -6.38 45.29
C LEU A 11 13.97 -6.93 44.01
N ALA A 12 12.67 -7.22 44.08
CA ALA A 12 11.89 -7.62 42.91
C ALA A 12 11.61 -6.39 42.03
N PHE A 13 12.28 -6.29 40.89
CA PHE A 13 11.93 -5.33 39.84
C PHE A 13 10.61 -5.76 39.19
N VAL A 14 9.51 -5.13 39.60
CA VAL A 14 8.23 -5.23 38.90
C VAL A 14 8.35 -4.36 37.65
N GLY A 15 8.60 -5.00 36.51
CA GLY A 15 8.59 -4.33 35.21
C GLY A 15 7.16 -3.87 34.89
N ILE A 16 6.92 -2.56 34.89
CA ILE A 16 5.66 -1.98 34.40
C ILE A 16 5.71 -2.07 32.88
N SER A 17 5.02 -3.06 32.32
CA SER A 17 4.76 -3.12 30.87
C SER A 17 3.73 -2.05 30.53
N TYR A 18 4.16 -0.95 29.94
CA TYR A 18 3.24 0.01 29.34
C TYR A 18 2.62 -0.64 28.11
N PRO A 19 1.29 -0.62 27.95
CA PRO A 19 0.68 -1.03 26.70
C PRO A 19 1.22 -0.12 25.60
N ALA A 20 1.80 -0.70 24.56
CA ALA A 20 2.08 0.04 23.33
C ALA A 20 0.72 0.49 22.78
N LEU A 21 0.42 1.78 22.88
CA LEU A 21 -0.76 2.35 22.25
C LEU A 21 -0.49 2.41 20.75
N ALA A 22 -1.34 1.74 19.97
CA ALA A 22 -1.33 1.84 18.52
C ALA A 22 -1.68 3.27 18.09
N ALA A 23 -1.11 3.72 16.99
CA ALA A 23 -1.27 5.05 16.43
C ALA A 23 -2.75 5.28 16.13
N GLN A 24 -3.31 6.33 16.73
CA GLN A 24 -4.74 6.56 16.64
C GLN A 24 -5.10 7.06 15.24
N CYS A 25 -5.99 6.35 14.55
CA CYS A 25 -6.53 6.83 13.27
C CYS A 25 -7.27 8.17 13.45
N GLY A 26 -7.37 8.94 12.36
CA GLY A 26 -8.10 10.20 12.34
C GLY A 26 -9.05 10.33 11.16
N ARG A 27 -9.60 11.53 11.00
CA ARG A 27 -10.63 11.84 9.97
C ARG A 27 -10.35 13.11 9.17
N SER A 28 -9.26 13.81 9.48
CA SER A 28 -8.87 15.08 8.85
C SER A 28 -7.36 15.27 8.88
N ALA A 29 -6.86 16.17 8.03
CA ALA A 29 -5.42 16.46 7.92
C ALA A 29 -4.76 16.90 9.24
N ALA A 30 -5.51 17.47 10.17
CA ALA A 30 -4.97 18.10 11.39
C ALA A 30 -4.15 17.14 12.28
N GLY A 31 -4.50 15.85 12.32
CA GLY A 31 -3.79 14.84 13.12
C GLY A 31 -2.71 14.06 12.37
N PHE A 32 -2.58 14.25 11.05
CA PHE A 32 -1.77 13.36 10.20
C PHE A 32 -0.27 13.39 10.56
N ASP A 33 0.29 14.59 10.79
CA ASP A 33 1.72 14.70 11.10
C ASP A 33 2.10 14.11 12.46
N ASN A 34 1.21 14.22 13.45
CA ASN A 34 1.41 13.58 14.76
C ASN A 34 1.29 12.06 14.63
N TRP A 35 0.25 11.58 13.93
CA TRP A 35 0.06 10.16 13.66
C TRP A 35 1.26 9.54 12.94
N LYS A 36 1.90 10.24 11.98
CA LYS A 36 3.13 9.74 11.33
C LYS A 36 4.24 9.47 12.35
N GLN A 37 4.38 10.30 13.38
CA GLN A 37 5.41 10.12 14.40
C GLN A 37 5.11 8.89 15.27
N GLU A 38 3.85 8.70 15.65
CA GLU A 38 3.37 7.52 16.40
C GLU A 38 3.58 6.25 15.58
N PHE A 39 3.06 6.22 14.35
CA PHE A 39 3.20 5.08 13.43
C PHE A 39 4.67 4.77 13.16
N ALA A 40 5.54 5.79 13.04
CA ALA A 40 6.97 5.57 12.87
C ALA A 40 7.62 4.84 14.08
N GLN A 41 7.10 5.02 15.30
CA GLN A 41 7.61 4.28 16.47
C GLN A 41 7.24 2.80 16.37
N GLU A 42 5.98 2.51 16.04
CA GLU A 42 5.51 1.13 15.81
C GLU A 42 6.25 0.47 14.65
N ALA A 43 6.39 1.17 13.53
CA ALA A 43 7.07 0.67 12.34
C ALA A 43 8.53 0.29 12.60
N ARG A 44 9.26 1.07 13.40
CA ARG A 44 10.60 0.69 13.86
C ARG A 44 10.56 -0.61 14.68
N GLY A 45 9.57 -0.75 15.56
CA GLY A 45 9.33 -1.98 16.32
C GLY A 45 9.02 -3.19 15.43
N GLN A 46 8.45 -2.98 14.25
CA GLN A 46 8.21 -4.00 13.23
C GLN A 46 9.38 -4.21 12.24
N GLY A 47 10.53 -3.58 12.48
CA GLY A 47 11.73 -3.76 11.67
C GLY A 47 11.81 -2.90 10.42
N ILE A 48 10.97 -1.87 10.27
CA ILE A 48 11.12 -0.85 9.23
C ILE A 48 12.40 -0.05 9.50
N GLY A 49 13.25 0.00 8.48
CA GLY A 49 14.56 0.64 8.50
C GLY A 49 14.49 2.16 8.31
N GLN A 50 15.67 2.77 8.33
CA GLN A 50 15.80 4.22 8.28
C GLN A 50 15.25 4.82 6.97
N ALA A 51 15.39 4.13 5.83
CA ALA A 51 14.92 4.63 4.55
C ALA A 51 13.38 4.67 4.49
N GLY A 52 12.72 3.61 4.95
CA GLY A 52 11.28 3.53 5.11
C GLY A 52 10.77 4.61 6.05
N ILE A 53 11.34 4.74 7.25
CA ILE A 53 10.93 5.79 8.21
C ILE A 53 11.13 7.19 7.63
N SER A 54 12.25 7.47 6.97
CA SER A 54 12.48 8.76 6.30
C SER A 54 11.44 9.02 5.19
N ALA A 55 11.08 8.00 4.42
CA ALA A 55 10.05 8.10 3.39
C ALA A 55 8.66 8.37 3.99
N LEU A 56 8.29 7.68 5.08
CA LEU A 56 7.06 7.95 5.84
C LEU A 56 6.99 9.41 6.28
N MET A 57 8.08 9.93 6.88
CA MET A 57 8.11 11.32 7.36
C MET A 57 7.93 12.34 6.24
N GLY A 58 8.39 12.02 5.02
CA GLY A 58 8.21 12.84 3.81
C GLY A 58 6.81 12.80 3.19
N THR A 59 5.91 11.93 3.67
CA THR A 59 4.51 11.90 3.20
C THR A 59 3.71 13.09 3.69
N HIS A 60 2.62 13.40 2.98
CA HIS A 60 1.66 14.46 3.31
C HIS A 60 0.24 13.94 3.16
N TYR A 61 -0.71 14.50 3.91
CA TYR A 61 -2.11 14.14 3.81
C TYR A 61 -2.66 14.40 2.40
N ASN A 62 -3.24 13.38 1.77
CA ASN A 62 -3.74 13.46 0.40
C ASN A 62 -5.27 13.57 0.38
N ALA A 63 -5.77 14.81 0.28
CA ALA A 63 -7.22 15.06 0.20
C ALA A 63 -7.87 14.48 -1.07
N ALA A 64 -7.13 14.37 -2.18
CA ALA A 64 -7.64 13.80 -3.42
C ALA A 64 -7.90 12.29 -3.26
N THR A 65 -7.00 11.58 -2.57
CA THR A 65 -7.19 10.18 -2.17
C THR A 65 -8.49 10.01 -1.38
N ILE A 66 -8.71 10.82 -0.35
CA ILE A 66 -9.92 10.75 0.48
C ILE A 66 -11.20 11.05 -0.32
N SER A 67 -11.14 12.02 -1.23
CA SER A 67 -12.26 12.34 -2.11
C SER A 67 -12.60 11.19 -3.05
N ALA A 68 -11.58 10.57 -3.66
CA ALA A 68 -11.75 9.41 -4.54
C ALA A 68 -12.32 8.20 -3.79
N ASP A 69 -11.78 7.93 -2.60
CA ASP A 69 -12.13 6.80 -1.76
C ASP A 69 -13.61 6.84 -1.30
N ARG A 70 -14.13 8.03 -1.00
CA ARG A 70 -15.54 8.26 -0.65
C ARG A 70 -16.45 8.41 -1.88
N GLY A 71 -15.88 8.57 -3.08
CA GLY A 71 -16.58 8.98 -4.31
C GLY A 71 -16.84 7.87 -5.34
N GLN A 72 -16.92 6.60 -4.92
CA GLN A 72 -17.02 5.45 -5.84
C GLN A 72 -18.41 5.36 -6.53
N LYS A 73 -18.57 6.04 -7.68
CA LYS A 73 -19.86 6.16 -8.42
C LYS A 73 -20.11 5.09 -9.50
N SER A 74 -19.13 4.23 -9.79
CA SER A 74 -19.21 3.30 -10.94
C SER A 74 -20.14 2.10 -10.73
N PHE A 75 -20.61 1.86 -9.50
CA PHE A 75 -21.46 0.71 -9.16
C PHE A 75 -22.88 0.74 -9.75
N HIS A 76 -23.26 1.79 -10.47
CA HIS A 76 -24.61 1.97 -11.03
C HIS A 76 -24.72 1.71 -12.54
N LEU A 77 -23.66 1.23 -13.20
CA LEU A 77 -23.65 0.98 -14.66
C LEU A 77 -24.03 -0.46 -14.98
N SER A 78 -24.73 -0.68 -16.11
CA SER A 78 -24.81 -2.01 -16.72
C SER A 78 -23.44 -2.46 -17.23
N LEU A 79 -23.26 -3.76 -17.53
CA LEU A 79 -22.00 -4.26 -18.08
C LEU A 79 -21.60 -3.54 -19.38
N ASP A 80 -22.54 -3.36 -20.31
CA ASP A 80 -22.27 -2.68 -21.58
C ASP A 80 -21.88 -1.22 -21.38
N GLN A 81 -22.56 -0.51 -20.47
CA GLN A 81 -22.22 0.87 -20.12
C GLN A 81 -20.83 0.96 -19.46
N PHE A 82 -20.51 0.01 -18.57
CA PHE A 82 -19.21 -0.07 -17.94
C PHE A 82 -18.09 -0.32 -18.96
N LEU A 83 -18.27 -1.29 -19.87
CA LEU A 83 -17.30 -1.61 -20.91
C LEU A 83 -17.13 -0.45 -21.89
N ALA A 84 -18.21 0.23 -22.27
CA ALA A 84 -18.13 1.43 -23.10
C ALA A 84 -17.34 2.54 -22.39
N LYS A 85 -17.64 2.81 -21.12
CA LYS A 85 -16.94 3.82 -20.32
C LYS A 85 -15.46 3.50 -20.10
N ARG A 86 -15.11 2.22 -19.96
CA ARG A 86 -13.72 1.75 -19.77
C ARG A 86 -12.96 1.53 -21.07
N GLY A 87 -13.58 1.76 -22.23
CA GLY A 87 -12.92 1.59 -23.53
C GLY A 87 -12.65 0.12 -23.88
N GLY A 88 -13.55 -0.80 -23.51
CA GLY A 88 -13.39 -2.24 -23.67
C GLY A 88 -13.06 -2.69 -25.09
N SER A 89 -13.68 -2.08 -26.12
CA SER A 89 -13.38 -2.39 -27.53
C SER A 89 -11.94 -2.03 -27.92
N ALA A 90 -11.43 -0.88 -27.45
CA ALA A 90 -10.05 -0.46 -27.66
C ALA A 90 -9.07 -1.38 -26.93
N ILE A 91 -9.39 -1.77 -25.68
CA ILE A 91 -8.61 -2.74 -24.90
C ILE A 91 -8.53 -4.08 -25.63
N VAL A 92 -9.64 -4.61 -26.13
CA VAL A 92 -9.68 -5.88 -26.88
C VAL A 92 -8.83 -5.80 -28.16
N ALA A 93 -9.00 -4.73 -28.94
CA ALA A 93 -8.24 -4.55 -30.19
C ALA A 93 -6.73 -4.50 -29.92
N ARG A 94 -6.31 -3.69 -28.93
CA ARG A 94 -4.90 -3.56 -28.55
C ARG A 94 -4.36 -4.84 -27.92
N GLY A 95 -5.12 -5.50 -27.06
CA GLY A 95 -4.75 -6.77 -26.44
C GLY A 95 -4.50 -7.87 -27.48
N ARG A 96 -5.33 -7.98 -28.52
CA ARG A 96 -5.09 -8.91 -29.64
C ARG A 96 -3.79 -8.62 -30.39
N ALA A 97 -3.47 -7.34 -30.59
CA ALA A 97 -2.20 -6.96 -31.21
C ALA A 97 -1.00 -7.34 -30.32
N LEU A 98 -1.05 -7.00 -29.03
CA LEU A 98 0.00 -7.33 -28.06
C LEU A 98 0.19 -8.84 -27.91
N LYS A 99 -0.89 -9.63 -27.90
CA LYS A 99 -0.80 -11.10 -27.87
C LYS A 99 0.02 -11.65 -29.04
N ARG A 100 -0.16 -11.10 -30.25
CA ARG A 100 0.62 -11.50 -31.42
C ARG A 100 2.07 -11.05 -31.30
N SER A 101 2.30 -9.79 -30.92
CA SER A 101 3.65 -9.21 -30.81
C SER A 101 4.51 -9.89 -29.72
N TYR A 102 3.90 -10.31 -28.62
CA TYR A 102 4.58 -10.91 -27.46
C TYR A 102 4.23 -12.39 -27.27
N GLY A 103 3.93 -13.10 -28.35
CA GLY A 103 3.48 -14.50 -28.28
C GLY A 103 4.45 -15.41 -27.51
N GLY A 104 5.76 -15.27 -27.74
CA GLY A 104 6.78 -16.05 -27.02
C GLY A 104 6.81 -15.77 -25.52
N LEU A 105 6.70 -14.49 -25.12
CA LEU A 105 6.65 -14.10 -23.70
C LEU A 105 5.42 -14.70 -23.03
N PHE A 106 4.24 -14.58 -23.64
CA PHE A 106 3.03 -15.13 -23.04
C PHE A 106 3.02 -16.64 -22.99
N ALA A 107 3.63 -17.34 -23.96
CA ALA A 107 3.81 -18.78 -23.90
C ALA A 107 4.71 -19.20 -22.73
N GLN A 108 5.79 -18.45 -22.47
CA GLN A 108 6.65 -18.70 -21.30
C GLN A 108 5.93 -18.46 -19.97
N ILE A 109 5.12 -17.39 -19.89
CA ILE A 109 4.32 -17.09 -18.69
C ILE A 109 3.29 -18.21 -18.46
N GLU A 110 2.59 -18.64 -19.52
CA GLU A 110 1.61 -19.73 -19.45
C GLU A 110 2.28 -21.05 -19.02
N GLN A 111 3.44 -21.38 -19.58
CA GLN A 111 4.19 -22.57 -19.18
C GLN A 111 4.62 -22.53 -17.71
N ARG A 112 5.06 -21.35 -17.22
CA ARG A 112 5.59 -21.21 -15.85
C ARG A 112 4.51 -21.12 -14.79
N TYR A 113 3.41 -20.43 -15.09
CA TYR A 113 2.39 -20.08 -14.09
C TYR A 113 1.00 -20.68 -14.38
N GLY A 114 0.80 -21.34 -15.53
CA GLY A 114 -0.48 -21.93 -15.92
C GLY A 114 -1.55 -20.91 -16.32
N VAL A 115 -1.17 -19.63 -16.48
CA VAL A 115 -2.11 -18.55 -16.80
C VAL A 115 -2.05 -18.22 -18.29
N PRO A 116 -3.15 -18.42 -19.05
CA PRO A 116 -3.16 -18.10 -20.47
C PRO A 116 -3.07 -16.58 -20.72
N PRO A 117 -2.71 -16.15 -21.94
CA PRO A 117 -2.48 -14.73 -22.25
C PRO A 117 -3.72 -13.84 -22.06
N GLY A 118 -4.92 -14.40 -22.23
CA GLY A 118 -6.19 -13.66 -22.25
C GLY A 118 -6.46 -12.86 -20.97
N PRO A 119 -6.55 -13.52 -19.80
CA PRO A 119 -6.74 -12.85 -18.51
C PRO A 119 -5.69 -11.77 -18.22
N LEU A 120 -4.41 -12.04 -18.50
CA LEU A 120 -3.32 -11.07 -18.27
C LEU A 120 -3.50 -9.79 -19.10
N LEU A 121 -3.84 -9.95 -20.38
CA LEU A 121 -4.09 -8.82 -21.28
C LEU A 121 -5.36 -8.04 -20.89
N ALA A 122 -6.40 -8.74 -20.42
CA ALA A 122 -7.61 -8.10 -19.94
C ALA A 122 -7.34 -7.25 -18.69
N ILE A 123 -6.62 -7.80 -17.70
CA ILE A 123 -6.24 -7.08 -16.48
C ILE A 123 -5.34 -5.89 -16.83
N TRP A 124 -4.24 -6.10 -17.56
CA TRP A 124 -3.31 -5.03 -17.90
C TRP A 124 -3.95 -3.89 -18.71
N GLY A 125 -4.87 -4.24 -19.62
CA GLY A 125 -5.65 -3.26 -20.37
C GLY A 125 -6.63 -2.49 -19.49
N MET A 126 -7.36 -3.17 -18.60
CA MET A 126 -8.33 -2.53 -17.71
C MET A 126 -7.66 -1.65 -16.66
N GLU A 127 -6.54 -2.10 -16.08
CA GLU A 127 -5.83 -1.36 -15.04
C GLU A 127 -5.20 -0.08 -15.58
N THR A 128 -4.45 -0.16 -16.67
CA THR A 128 -3.60 0.95 -17.10
C THR A 128 -3.63 1.27 -18.58
N GLY A 129 -4.51 0.63 -19.36
CA GLY A 129 -4.48 0.75 -20.80
C GLY A 129 -3.16 0.27 -21.38
N PHE A 130 -2.62 -0.83 -20.85
CA PHE A 130 -1.30 -1.36 -21.19
C PHE A 130 -0.14 -0.43 -20.82
N GLY A 131 -0.21 0.19 -19.63
CA GLY A 131 0.80 1.09 -19.08
C GLY A 131 0.64 2.57 -19.44
N ALA A 132 -0.31 2.92 -20.30
CA ALA A 132 -0.55 4.29 -20.76
C ALA A 132 -0.95 5.25 -19.62
N VAL A 133 -1.74 4.78 -18.65
CA VAL A 133 -2.21 5.58 -17.50
C VAL A 133 -2.08 4.76 -16.22
N HIS A 134 -1.18 5.15 -15.32
CA HIS A 134 -0.91 4.42 -14.07
C HIS A 134 -1.04 5.33 -12.83
N GLY A 135 -1.72 6.46 -13.00
CA GLY A 135 -1.93 7.47 -11.96
C GLY A 135 -0.75 8.43 -11.82
N ASN A 136 -1.00 9.51 -11.08
CA ASN A 136 -0.03 10.59 -10.85
C ASN A 136 -0.14 11.12 -9.41
N GLN A 137 -0.52 10.28 -8.47
CA GLN A 137 -0.51 10.61 -7.05
C GLN A 137 0.81 10.16 -6.43
N HIS A 138 1.27 10.86 -5.39
CA HIS A 138 2.37 10.36 -4.57
C HIS A 138 1.89 9.12 -3.82
N ALA A 139 2.34 7.93 -4.23
CA ALA A 139 1.76 6.66 -3.82
C ALA A 139 1.85 6.45 -2.31
N LEU A 140 3.01 6.72 -1.72
CA LEU A 140 3.21 6.58 -0.27
C LEU A 140 2.34 7.56 0.54
N SER A 141 2.11 8.77 0.04
CA SER A 141 1.16 9.71 0.68
C SER A 141 -0.28 9.20 0.61
N ALA A 142 -0.70 8.61 -0.52
CA ALA A 142 -2.03 8.04 -0.66
C ALA A 142 -2.25 6.88 0.34
N ILE A 143 -1.30 5.95 0.39
CA ILE A 143 -1.35 4.80 1.32
C ILE A 143 -1.33 5.28 2.76
N ALA A 144 -0.41 6.17 3.14
CA ALA A 144 -0.33 6.72 4.49
C ALA A 144 -1.61 7.46 4.89
N THR A 145 -2.21 8.21 3.96
CA THR A 145 -3.49 8.90 4.21
C THR A 145 -4.62 7.91 4.49
N LEU A 146 -4.67 6.79 3.78
CA LEU A 146 -5.70 5.76 3.99
C LEU A 146 -5.43 4.88 5.20
N ALA A 147 -4.15 4.67 5.56
CA ALA A 147 -3.76 4.03 6.82
C ALA A 147 -4.16 4.90 8.02
N TYR A 148 -4.06 6.22 7.89
CA TYR A 148 -4.50 7.15 8.92
C TYR A 148 -6.03 7.31 8.99
N ASP A 149 -6.77 7.21 7.87
CA ASP A 149 -8.22 7.39 7.86
C ASP A 149 -8.95 6.22 8.55
N CYS A 150 -9.74 6.52 9.57
CA CYS A 150 -10.42 5.51 10.39
C CYS A 150 -11.38 4.58 9.62
N ARG A 151 -11.73 4.86 8.36
CA ARG A 151 -12.66 4.02 7.59
C ARG A 151 -12.07 2.66 7.25
N ARG A 152 -10.77 2.59 6.94
CA ARG A 152 -10.07 1.38 6.47
C ARG A 152 -8.62 1.29 7.00
N SER A 153 -8.38 1.92 8.15
CA SER A 153 -7.07 2.06 8.79
C SER A 153 -6.28 0.75 8.83
N ASP A 154 -6.86 -0.33 9.35
CA ASP A 154 -6.16 -1.61 9.53
C ASP A 154 -5.65 -2.18 8.19
N TYR A 155 -6.53 -2.24 7.19
CA TYR A 155 -6.19 -2.75 5.86
C TYR A 155 -5.04 -1.95 5.24
N PHE A 156 -5.09 -0.62 5.31
CA PHE A 156 -4.04 0.21 4.72
C PHE A 156 -2.79 0.35 5.59
N SER A 157 -2.87 0.06 6.88
CA SER A 157 -1.70 -0.05 7.75
C SER A 157 -0.81 -1.20 7.29
N ASP A 158 -1.41 -2.35 6.95
CA ASP A 158 -0.67 -3.47 6.35
C ASP A 158 0.01 -3.08 5.03
N GLN A 159 -0.72 -2.36 4.16
CA GLN A 159 -0.15 -1.85 2.90
C GLN A 159 0.96 -0.82 3.14
N LEU A 160 0.85 -0.01 4.19
CA LEU A 160 1.89 0.96 4.54
C LEU A 160 3.15 0.24 5.03
N TYR A 161 3.02 -0.76 5.91
CA TYR A 161 4.17 -1.56 6.34
C TYR A 161 4.86 -2.25 5.15
N ALA A 162 4.09 -2.83 4.22
CA ALA A 162 4.61 -3.41 3.00
C ALA A 162 5.33 -2.37 2.12
N ALA A 163 4.71 -1.20 1.91
CA ALA A 163 5.30 -0.11 1.13
C ALA A 163 6.63 0.38 1.72
N LEU A 164 6.69 0.58 3.04
CA LEU A 164 7.90 1.01 3.73
C LEU A 164 9.00 -0.07 3.66
N THR A 165 8.62 -1.35 3.77
CA THR A 165 9.54 -2.48 3.59
C THR A 165 10.11 -2.49 2.17
N LEU A 166 9.29 -2.24 1.14
CA LEU A 166 9.76 -2.15 -0.24
C LEU A 166 10.69 -0.95 -0.46
N VAL A 167 10.46 0.17 0.23
CA VAL A 167 11.37 1.32 0.23
C VAL A 167 12.71 0.94 0.85
N ASP A 168 12.72 0.28 2.00
CA ASP A 168 13.97 -0.17 2.65
C ASP A 168 14.77 -1.14 1.76
N ARG A 169 14.07 -1.99 1.00
CA ARG A 169 14.68 -2.91 0.04
C ARG A 169 15.13 -2.24 -1.26
N GLY A 170 14.86 -0.96 -1.45
CA GLY A 170 15.11 -0.23 -2.70
C GLY A 170 14.23 -0.67 -3.88
N ALA A 171 13.19 -1.45 -3.63
CA ALA A 171 12.25 -1.95 -4.64
C ALA A 171 11.14 -0.93 -4.96
N LEU A 172 10.87 -0.01 -4.04
CA LEU A 172 9.94 1.10 -4.23
C LEU A 172 10.65 2.43 -3.98
N ALA A 173 10.59 3.34 -4.96
CA ALA A 173 11.10 4.70 -4.77
C ALA A 173 10.18 5.47 -3.80
N PRO A 174 10.70 6.22 -2.81
CA PRO A 174 9.89 7.06 -1.93
C PRO A 174 8.98 8.04 -2.69
N SER A 175 9.44 8.51 -3.85
CA SER A 175 8.73 9.41 -4.76
C SER A 175 7.80 8.72 -5.76
N ALA A 176 7.59 7.41 -5.64
CA ALA A 176 6.80 6.63 -6.58
C ALA A 176 5.42 7.24 -6.82
N ARG A 177 4.99 7.18 -8.08
CA ARG A 177 3.69 7.67 -8.52
C ARG A 177 2.75 6.49 -8.74
N GLY A 178 1.48 6.71 -8.40
CA GLY A 178 0.45 5.69 -8.50
C GLY A 178 -0.95 6.26 -8.58
N SER A 179 -1.92 5.37 -8.42
CA SER A 179 -3.34 5.66 -8.37
C SER A 179 -3.72 6.45 -7.11
N MET A 180 -4.97 6.94 -7.09
CA MET A 180 -5.56 7.64 -5.96
C MET A 180 -5.55 6.83 -4.66
N HIS A 181 -5.55 5.50 -4.69
CA HIS A 181 -5.54 4.66 -3.49
C HIS A 181 -4.20 3.97 -3.22
N GLY A 182 -3.15 4.35 -3.96
CA GLY A 182 -1.79 3.86 -3.71
C GLY A 182 -1.36 2.67 -4.56
N GLU A 183 -2.18 2.22 -5.51
CA GLU A 183 -1.80 1.19 -6.47
C GLU A 183 -0.68 1.68 -7.40
N ILE A 184 0.29 0.80 -7.71
CA ILE A 184 1.54 1.21 -8.34
C ILE A 184 1.76 0.51 -9.69
N GLY A 185 2.31 1.28 -10.64
CA GLY A 185 2.83 0.76 -11.90
C GLY A 185 1.77 0.18 -12.83
N GLN A 186 2.22 -0.66 -13.76
CA GLN A 186 1.36 -1.17 -14.84
C GLN A 186 0.30 -2.16 -14.36
N THR A 187 0.56 -2.84 -13.24
CA THR A 187 -0.31 -3.87 -12.67
C THR A 187 -1.28 -3.32 -11.65
N GLN A 188 -1.10 -2.06 -11.21
CA GLN A 188 -1.88 -1.44 -10.13
C GLN A 188 -1.95 -2.34 -8.89
N PHE A 189 -0.82 -2.95 -8.53
CA PHE A 189 -0.74 -3.70 -7.27
C PHE A 189 -0.65 -2.71 -6.11
N LEU A 190 -1.37 -3.02 -5.04
CA LEU A 190 -1.03 -2.45 -3.73
C LEU A 190 0.22 -3.16 -3.18
N PRO A 191 1.02 -2.48 -2.34
CA PRO A 191 2.29 -3.01 -1.82
C PRO A 191 2.22 -4.29 -0.99
#